data_AF-A0A7X9P527-F1
#
_entry.id   AF-A0A7X9P527-F1
#
_cell.length_a   1.000
_cell.length_b   1.000
_cell.length_c   1.000
_cell.angle_alpha   90.00
_cell.angle_beta   90.00
_cell.angle_gamma   90.00
#
_symmetry.space_group_name_H-M   'P 1'
#
loop_
_entity.id
_entity.type
_entity.pdbx_description
1 polymer ?
#
loop_
_entity_poly.entity_id
_entity_poly.type
_entity_poly.pdbx_seq_one_letter_code
_entity_poly.pdbx_strand_id
1 'polypeptide(L)'
;MSRQVISKNEYIQIKNANIKPQIKQDNYLQRLFKYIPSEIILLFITCEKILLSQSDITIGIYWFISIFCFVATPFYLFFVAKVKKISQLVISTLSFAVWVFAIGGPFSFLRWYKPLYGAITLPLFTFIVSFFG
;
A
#
# COMPACT_ATOMS: atom_id res chain seq x y z
N MET A 1 -2.55 19.78 -10.16
CA MET A 1 -3.44 20.10 -9.04
C MET A 1 -3.63 21.61 -8.98
N SER A 2 -4.69 22.13 -9.59
CA SER A 2 -5.00 23.57 -9.57
C SER A 2 -5.78 23.89 -8.29
N ARG A 3 -5.23 24.69 -7.39
CA ARG A 3 -5.97 25.19 -6.21
C ARG A 3 -7.01 26.18 -6.72
N GLN A 4 -8.27 25.76 -6.81
CA GLN A 4 -9.35 26.69 -7.11
C GLN A 4 -9.58 27.59 -5.89
N VAL A 5 -9.36 28.89 -6.06
CA VAL A 5 -9.59 29.90 -5.02
C VAL A 5 -11.08 30.22 -5.05
N ILE A 6 -11.83 29.66 -4.10
CA ILE A 6 -13.27 29.91 -3.96
C ILE A 6 -13.45 31.35 -3.48
N SER A 7 -14.23 32.14 -4.22
CA SER A 7 -14.50 33.54 -3.89
C SER A 7 -15.33 33.65 -2.60
N LYS A 8 -15.12 34.71 -1.80
CA LYS A 8 -15.85 34.93 -0.53
C LYS A 8 -17.37 34.91 -0.72
N ASN A 9 -17.86 35.40 -1.86
CA ASN A 9 -19.30 35.39 -2.19
C ASN A 9 -19.82 33.96 -2.47
N GLU A 10 -18.99 33.11 -3.06
CA GLU A 10 -19.31 31.72 -3.35
C GLU A 10 -19.35 30.88 -2.06
N TYR A 11 -18.44 31.15 -1.12
CA TYR A 11 -18.49 30.58 0.24
C TYR A 11 -19.77 30.97 0.98
N ILE A 12 -20.21 32.23 0.87
CA ILE A 12 -21.45 32.71 1.50
C ILE A 12 -22.67 32.02 0.86
N GLN A 13 -22.67 31.80 -0.46
CA GLN A 13 -23.74 31.06 -1.14
C GLN A 13 -23.81 29.60 -0.69
N ILE A 14 -22.68 28.89 -0.59
CA ILE A 14 -22.62 27.51 -0.09
C ILE A 14 -23.14 27.43 1.36
N LYS A 15 -22.74 28.38 2.20
CA LYS A 15 -23.18 28.47 3.59
C LYS A 15 -24.68 28.74 3.72
N ASN A 16 -25.22 29.65 2.90
CA ASN A 16 -26.64 30.01 2.91
C ASN A 16 -27.54 28.93 2.30
N ALA A 17 -27.03 28.15 1.34
CA ALA A 17 -27.76 27.07 0.70
C ALA A 17 -27.85 25.79 1.56
N ASN A 18 -27.28 25.78 2.77
CA ASN A 18 -27.19 24.61 3.67
C ASN A 18 -26.69 23.35 2.93
N ILE A 19 -25.88 23.53 1.89
CA ILE A 19 -25.25 22.45 1.14
C ILE A 19 -24.12 21.99 2.05
N LYS A 20 -24.40 21.01 2.92
CA LYS A 20 -23.32 20.24 3.53
C LYS A 20 -22.49 19.72 2.36
N PRO A 21 -21.17 19.97 2.30
CA PRO A 21 -20.34 19.35 1.29
C PRO A 21 -20.60 17.85 1.41
N GLN A 22 -21.22 17.26 0.39
CA GLN A 22 -21.44 15.82 0.39
C GLN A 22 -20.05 15.21 0.45
N ILE A 23 -19.69 14.66 1.60
CA ILE A 23 -18.48 13.86 1.75
C ILE A 23 -18.73 12.67 0.85
N LYS A 24 -18.24 12.78 -0.40
CA LYS A 24 -18.38 11.75 -1.41
C LYS A 24 -17.79 10.49 -0.79
N GLN A 25 -18.65 9.55 -0.41
CA GLN A 25 -18.21 8.27 0.11
C GLN A 25 -17.36 7.65 -1.00
N ASP A 26 -16.11 7.32 -0.67
CA ASP A 26 -15.21 6.72 -1.63
C ASP A 26 -15.84 5.42 -2.14
N ASN A 27 -15.88 5.27 -3.46
CA ASN A 27 -16.31 4.02 -4.09
C ASN A 27 -15.38 2.88 -3.62
N TYR A 28 -15.89 1.65 -3.54
CA TYR A 28 -15.17 0.46 -3.09
C TYR A 28 -13.75 0.37 -3.69
N LEU A 29 -13.62 0.54 -5.01
CA LEU A 29 -12.32 0.52 -5.69
C LEU A 29 -11.37 1.62 -5.18
N GLN A 30 -11.89 2.82 -4.92
CA GLN A 30 -11.10 3.94 -4.41
C GLN A 30 -10.61 3.68 -2.98
N ARG A 31 -11.41 2.99 -2.15
CA ARG A 31 -10.99 2.55 -0.82
C ARG A 31 -9.91 1.48 -0.93
N LEU A 32 -10.12 0.47 -1.78
CA LEU A 32 -9.14 -0.60 -2.01
C LEU A 32 -7.77 -0.06 -2.45
N PHE A 33 -7.74 0.86 -3.42
CA PHE A 33 -6.50 1.47 -3.89
C PHE A 33 -5.75 2.25 -2.79
N LYS A 34 -6.46 2.82 -1.79
CA LYS A 34 -5.80 3.50 -0.65
C LYS A 34 -5.08 2.54 0.29
N TYR A 35 -5.35 1.24 0.22
CA TYR A 35 -4.69 0.24 1.05
C TYR A 35 -3.43 -0.34 0.41
N ILE A 36 -3.22 -0.15 -0.89
CA ILE A 36 -2.08 -0.69 -1.63
C ILE A 36 -0.95 0.35 -1.62
N PRO A 37 0.18 0.09 -0.94
CA PRO A 37 1.33 0.99 -0.95
C PRO A 37 2.12 0.82 -2.26
N SER A 38 1.53 1.25 -3.39
CA SER A 38 2.08 1.03 -4.73
C SER A 38 3.52 1.54 -4.89
N GLU A 39 3.85 2.68 -4.31
CA GLU A 39 5.20 3.25 -4.33
C GLU A 39 6.24 2.33 -3.68
N ILE A 40 5.88 1.70 -2.56
CA ILE A 40 6.79 0.83 -1.81
C ILE A 40 6.92 -0.52 -2.50
N ILE A 41 5.82 -1.03 -3.07
CA ILE A 41 5.86 -2.25 -3.89
C ILE A 41 6.78 -2.03 -5.10
N LEU A 42 6.66 -0.88 -5.78
CA LEU A 42 7.53 -0.52 -6.90
C LEU A 42 9.01 -0.43 -6.48
N LEU A 43 9.29 0.23 -5.37
CA LEU A 43 10.64 0.32 -4.80
C LEU A 43 11.20 -1.08 -4.51
N PHE A 44 10.42 -1.93 -3.85
CA PHE A 44 10.80 -3.30 -3.53
C PHE A 44 11.13 -4.11 -4.79
N ILE A 45 10.24 -4.12 -5.79
CA ILE A 45 10.45 -4.85 -7.05
C ILE A 45 11.70 -4.34 -7.77
N THR A 46 11.91 -3.03 -7.80
CA THR A 46 13.08 -2.43 -8.45
C THR A 46 14.37 -2.87 -7.78
N CYS A 47 14.43 -2.78 -6.44
CA CYS A 47 15.58 -3.26 -5.67
C CYS A 47 15.80 -4.77 -5.86
N GLU A 48 14.73 -5.56 -5.90
CA GLU A 48 14.80 -7.00 -6.14
C GLU A 48 15.43 -7.33 -7.49
N LYS A 49 14.99 -6.65 -8.56
CA LYS A 49 15.53 -6.87 -9.91
C LYS A 49 16.99 -6.43 -10.03
N ILE A 50 17.37 -5.33 -9.39
CA ILE A 50 18.76 -4.88 -9.33
C ILE A 50 19.63 -5.92 -8.62
N LEU A 51 19.13 -6.49 -7.51
CA LEU A 51 19.84 -7.54 -6.79
C LEU A 51 20.00 -8.79 -7.64
N LEU A 52 18.93 -9.29 -8.26
CA LEU A 52 18.97 -10.47 -9.15
C LEU A 52 19.95 -10.33 -10.32
N SER A 53 20.30 -9.10 -10.70
CA SER A 53 21.28 -8.82 -11.75
C SER A 53 22.74 -8.99 -11.30
N GLN A 54 23.00 -9.16 -10.01
CA GLN A 54 24.35 -9.33 -9.46
C GLN A 54 24.70 -10.82 -9.31
N SER A 55 25.96 -11.19 -9.50
CA SER A 55 26.44 -12.57 -9.35
C SER A 55 26.61 -12.99 -7.89
N ASP A 56 27.03 -12.06 -7.02
CA ASP A 56 27.39 -12.32 -5.62
C ASP A 56 26.32 -11.80 -4.65
N ILE A 57 25.13 -12.38 -4.75
CA ILE A 57 23.98 -11.99 -3.93
C ILE A 57 24.06 -12.66 -2.56
N THR A 58 24.14 -11.86 -1.51
CA THR A 58 23.97 -12.33 -0.14
C THR A 58 22.50 -12.30 0.26
N ILE A 59 21.97 -13.45 0.69
CA ILE A 59 20.58 -13.62 1.15
C ILE A 59 20.18 -12.60 2.25
N GLY A 60 21.14 -12.16 3.05
CA GLY A 60 20.93 -11.14 4.09
C GLY A 60 20.48 -9.78 3.54
N ILE A 61 20.90 -9.42 2.32
CA ILE A 61 20.52 -8.15 1.69
C ILE A 61 19.04 -8.19 1.27
N TYR A 62 18.54 -9.34 0.79
CA TYR A 62 17.12 -9.54 0.52
C TYR A 62 16.25 -9.35 1.76
N TRP A 63 16.68 -9.93 2.88
CA TRP A 63 15.99 -9.76 4.17
C TRP A 63 16.04 -8.31 4.63
N PHE A 64 17.18 -7.66 4.52
CA PHE A 64 17.34 -6.26 4.88
C PHE A 64 16.41 -5.34 4.09
N ILE A 65 16.37 -5.46 2.76
CA ILE A 65 15.49 -4.66 1.89
C ILE A 65 14.02 -4.95 2.19
N SER A 66 13.66 -6.21 2.41
CA SER A 66 12.28 -6.60 2.72
C SER A 66 11.81 -6.02 4.05
N ILE A 67 12.64 -6.11 5.10
CA ILE A 67 12.34 -5.55 6.43
C ILE A 67 12.29 -4.03 6.34
N PHE A 68 13.23 -3.40 5.63
CA PHE A 68 13.25 -1.95 5.41
C PHE A 68 11.95 -1.48 4.75
N CYS A 69 11.51 -2.11 3.66
CA CYS A 69 10.27 -1.77 2.98
C CYS A 69 9.03 -2.05 3.85
N PHE A 70 9.06 -3.12 4.66
CA PHE A 70 7.98 -3.46 5.59
C PHE A 70 7.80 -2.38 6.66
N VAL A 71 8.90 -1.87 7.23
CA VAL A 71 8.88 -0.77 8.22
C VAL A 71 8.60 0.58 7.56
N ALA A 72 9.07 0.80 6.33
CA ALA A 72 8.78 2.00 5.56
C ALA A 72 7.29 2.12 5.23
N THR A 73 6.56 1.01 5.11
CA THR A 73 5.12 1.01 4.79
C THR A 73 4.24 1.79 5.79
N PRO A 74 4.20 1.42 7.08
CA PRO A 74 3.42 2.19 8.05
C PRO A 74 3.96 3.62 8.22
N PHE A 75 5.29 3.81 8.11
CA PHE A 75 5.90 5.14 8.24
C PHE A 75 5.46 6.07 7.09
N TYR A 76 5.52 5.61 5.85
CA TYR A 76 5.06 6.36 4.68
C TYR A 76 3.56 6.67 4.77
N LEU A 77 2.73 5.69 5.15
CA LEU A 77 1.29 5.91 5.30
C LEU A 77 0.96 6.93 6.39
N PHE A 78 1.71 6.91 7.49
CA PHE A 78 1.49 7.84 8.59
C PHE A 78 1.96 9.27 8.26
N PHE A 79 3.16 9.43 7.71
CA PHE A 79 3.74 10.75 7.44
C PHE A 79 3.26 11.39 6.15
N VAL A 80 3.16 10.60 5.06
CA VAL A 80 2.84 11.12 3.72
C VAL A 80 1.34 11.06 3.47
N ALA A 81 0.74 9.89 3.67
CA ALA A 81 -0.70 9.71 3.43
C ALA A 81 -1.58 10.21 4.58
N LYS A 82 -0.98 10.62 5.72
CA LYS A 82 -1.66 11.16 6.92
C LYS A 82 -2.82 10.29 7.39
N VAL A 83 -2.68 8.98 7.25
CA VAL A 83 -3.71 8.02 7.65
C VAL A 83 -3.74 7.94 9.17
N LYS A 84 -4.87 8.33 9.78
CA LYS A 84 -5.08 8.27 11.24
C LYS A 84 -5.80 7.00 11.71
N LYS A 85 -6.38 6.23 10.79
CA LYS A 85 -7.10 4.99 11.13
C LYS A 85 -6.10 3.85 11.30
N ILE A 86 -6.03 3.31 12.51
CA ILE A 86 -5.11 2.22 12.87
C ILE A 86 -5.43 0.96 12.06
N SER A 87 -6.71 0.63 11.85
CA SER A 87 -7.11 -0.50 11.00
C SER A 87 -6.55 -0.38 9.58
N GLN A 88 -6.60 0.82 8.99
CA GLN A 88 -6.05 1.04 7.66
C GLN A 88 -4.54 0.86 7.61
N LEU A 89 -3.82 1.32 8.63
CA LEU A 89 -2.38 1.11 8.73
C LEU A 89 -2.05 -0.39 8.77
N VAL A 90 -2.76 -1.14 9.62
CA VAL A 90 -2.55 -2.58 9.81
C VAL A 90 -2.85 -3.36 8.53
N ILE A 91 -3.99 -3.11 7.87
CA ILE A 91 -4.34 -3.75 6.59
C ILE A 91 -3.28 -3.45 5.53
N SER A 92 -2.78 -2.22 5.44
CA SER A 92 -1.76 -1.85 4.44
C SER A 92 -0.40 -2.49 4.71
N THR A 93 0.03 -2.58 5.96
CA THR A 93 1.26 -3.26 6.33
C THR A 93 1.18 -4.77 6.05
N LEU A 94 0.04 -5.41 6.37
CA LEU A 94 -0.22 -6.81 6.00
C LEU A 94 -0.25 -7.01 4.48
N SER A 95 -0.87 -6.08 3.75
CA SER A 95 -0.91 -6.10 2.28
C SER A 95 0.48 -6.13 1.68
N PHE A 96 1.40 -5.29 2.19
CA PHE A 96 2.78 -5.30 1.74
C PHE A 96 3.47 -6.65 2.00
N ALA A 97 3.30 -7.25 3.18
CA ALA A 97 3.90 -8.56 3.50
C ALA A 97 3.38 -9.65 2.55
N VAL A 98 2.08 -9.67 2.27
CA VAL A 98 1.49 -10.62 1.32
C VAL A 98 2.04 -10.41 -0.09
N TRP A 99 2.24 -9.16 -0.52
CA TRP A 99 2.86 -8.85 -1.80
C TRP A 99 4.30 -9.35 -1.91
N VAL A 100 5.13 -9.11 -0.89
CA VAL A 100 6.51 -9.63 -0.86
C VAL A 100 6.53 -11.16 -0.90
N PHE A 101 5.61 -11.79 -0.16
CA PHE A 101 5.44 -13.24 -0.18
C PHE A 101 4.95 -13.77 -1.53
N ALA A 102 4.13 -13.00 -2.26
CA ALA A 102 3.63 -13.35 -3.59
C ALA A 102 4.72 -13.25 -4.67
N ILE A 103 5.58 -12.24 -4.57
CA ILE A 103 6.71 -12.03 -5.48
C ILE A 103 7.82 -13.08 -5.22
N GLY A 104 7.94 -13.56 -3.99
CA GLY A 104 8.89 -14.57 -3.58
C GLY A 104 10.06 -13.99 -2.80
N GLY A 105 10.63 -12.87 -3.22
CA GLY A 105 11.58 -12.07 -2.44
C GLY A 105 12.60 -12.90 -1.62
N PRO A 106 12.76 -12.65 -0.30
CA PRO A 106 13.68 -13.41 0.55
C PRO A 106 13.21 -14.86 0.77
N PHE A 107 11.91 -15.14 0.58
CA PHE A 107 11.31 -16.45 0.80
C PHE A 107 11.65 -17.44 -0.31
N SER A 108 11.92 -16.98 -1.53
CA SER A 108 12.34 -17.82 -2.67
C SER A 108 13.58 -18.67 -2.38
N PHE A 109 14.42 -18.23 -1.44
CA PHE A 109 15.62 -18.96 -1.05
C PHE A 109 15.39 -19.99 0.07
N LEU A 110 14.18 -20.03 0.67
CA LEU A 110 13.84 -21.00 1.70
C LEU A 110 13.39 -22.31 1.05
N ARG A 111 13.96 -23.43 1.48
CA ARG A 111 13.68 -24.77 0.91
C ARG A 111 12.20 -25.18 0.94
N TRP A 112 11.42 -24.63 1.87
CA TRP A 112 10.00 -24.94 2.01
C TRP A 112 9.10 -24.07 1.12
N TYR A 113 9.59 -22.94 0.62
CA TYR A 113 8.79 -22.00 -0.13
C TYR A 113 8.60 -22.48 -1.57
N LYS A 114 7.35 -22.43 -2.04
CA LYS A 114 6.99 -22.64 -3.44
C LYS A 114 6.26 -21.39 -3.93
N PRO A 115 6.54 -20.89 -5.15
CA PRO A 115 5.83 -19.73 -5.73
C PRO A 115 4.30 -19.88 -5.72
N LEU A 116 3.81 -21.13 -5.76
CA LEU A 116 2.38 -21.46 -5.62
C LEU A 116 1.75 -20.86 -4.35
N TYR A 117 2.45 -20.87 -3.22
CA TYR A 117 1.93 -20.32 -1.96
C TYR A 117 1.72 -18.82 -2.06
N GLY A 118 2.65 -18.12 -2.71
CA GLY A 118 2.53 -16.70 -2.99
C GLY A 118 1.33 -16.38 -3.88
N ALA A 119 1.21 -17.12 -4.99
CA ALA A 119 0.14 -16.96 -5.97
C ALA A 119 -1.27 -17.18 -5.41
N ILE A 120 -1.42 -18.08 -4.42
CA ILE A 120 -2.71 -18.35 -3.76
C ILE A 120 -2.99 -17.34 -2.64
N THR A 121 -1.97 -16.97 -1.87
CA THR A 121 -2.14 -16.06 -0.72
C THR A 121 -2.61 -14.67 -1.15
N LEU A 122 -2.10 -14.15 -2.28
CA LEU A 122 -2.45 -12.81 -2.77
C LEU A 122 -3.96 -12.62 -3.05
N PRO A 123 -4.61 -13.43 -3.91
CA PRO A 123 -6.05 -13.30 -4.15
C PRO A 123 -6.90 -13.61 -2.91
N LEU A 124 -6.49 -14.56 -2.07
CA LEU A 124 -7.17 -14.82 -0.79
C LEU A 124 -7.16 -13.60 0.11
N PHE A 125 -6.00 -12.95 0.26
CA PHE A 125 -5.86 -11.74 1.05
C PHE A 125 -6.73 -10.60 0.48
N THR A 126 -6.70 -10.37 -0.83
CA THR A 126 -7.55 -9.36 -1.47
C THR A 126 -9.04 -9.61 -1.21
N PHE A 127 -9.47 -10.87 -1.30
CA PHE A 127 -10.85 -11.26 -0.98
C PHE A 127 -11.22 -10.96 0.48
N ILE A 128 -10.35 -11.33 1.43
CA ILE A 128 -10.58 -11.08 2.87
C ILE A 128 -10.66 -9.58 3.15
N VAL A 129 -9.71 -8.79 2.62
CA VAL A 129 -9.69 -7.33 2.81
C VAL A 129 -10.96 -6.67 2.29
N SER A 130 -11.57 -7.22 1.23
CA SER A 130 -12.84 -6.73 0.70
C SER A 130 -13.98 -6.71 1.73
N PHE A 131 -13.96 -7.60 2.74
CA PHE A 131 -14.97 -7.61 3.79
C PHE A 131 -14.74 -6.55 4.87
N PHE A 132 -13.51 -6.11 5.05
CA PHE A 132 -13.12 -5.11 6.05
C PHE A 132 -13.02 -3.68 5.46
N GLY A 133 -13.47 -3.52 4.20
CA GLY A 133 -13.36 -2.33 3.34
C GLY A 133 -14.27 -1.17 3.71
#